data_AF-A0A0C3P6Z8-F1
#
_entry.id   AF-A0A0C3P6Z8-F1
#
_cell.length_a   1.000
_cell.length_b   1.000
_cell.length_c   1.000
_cell.angle_alpha   90.00
_cell.angle_beta   90.00
_cell.angle_gamma   90.00
#
_symmetry.space_group_name_H-M   'P 1'
#
loop_
_entity.id
_entity.type
_entity.pdbx_description
1 polymer ?
#
loop_
_entity_poly.entity_id
_entity_poly.type
_entity_poly.pdbx_seq_one_letter_code
_entity_poly.pdbx_strand_id
1 'polypeptide(L)'
;WLDSMAGLHTILSGALCIMHPKMYLHGWEALMQLRSMAVAWQDKDMQAILPIWNSIYSSMSLMVNWKAPPHKDMNGRKVWLDTLLTVGHY
;
A
#
# COMPACT_ATOMS: atom_id res chain seq x y z
N TRP A 1 -8.48 -11.31 -0.54
CA TRP A 1 -7.07 -10.87 -0.62
C TRP A 1 -6.85 -9.55 0.12
N LEU A 2 -7.57 -8.46 -0.20
CA LEU A 2 -7.42 -7.18 0.51
C LEU A 2 -7.66 -7.30 2.02
N ASP A 3 -8.73 -7.97 2.43
CA ASP A 3 -8.98 -8.29 3.84
C ASP A 3 -7.83 -9.08 4.48
N SER A 4 -7.30 -10.07 3.76
CA SER A 4 -6.16 -10.88 4.22
C SER A 4 -4.87 -10.07 4.40
N MET A 5 -4.76 -8.93 3.71
CA MET A 5 -3.61 -8.01 3.78
C MET A 5 -3.80 -6.86 4.77
N ALA A 6 -5.02 -6.64 5.28
CA ALA A 6 -5.34 -5.51 6.15
C ALA A 6 -4.47 -5.46 7.42
N GLY A 7 -4.14 -6.64 7.99
CA GLY A 7 -3.25 -6.74 9.15
C GLY A 7 -1.82 -6.27 8.83
N LEU A 8 -1.25 -6.73 7.72
CA LEU A 8 0.08 -6.32 7.27
C LEU A 8 0.13 -4.82 6.97
N HIS A 9 -0.85 -4.30 6.23
CA HIS A 9 -0.94 -2.87 5.93
C HIS A 9 -1.02 -2.03 7.21
N THR A 10 -1.74 -2.50 8.24
CA THR A 10 -1.80 -1.81 9.54
C THR A 10 -0.40 -1.74 10.17
N ILE A 11 0.34 -2.84 10.19
CA ILE A 11 1.70 -2.90 10.74
C ILE A 11 2.63 -1.94 9.96
N LEU A 12 2.57 -1.96 8.63
CA LEU A 12 3.40 -1.11 7.78
C LEU A 12 3.05 0.38 7.93
N SER A 13 1.77 0.72 7.98
CA SER A 13 1.30 2.08 8.28
C SER A 13 1.79 2.55 9.66
N GLY A 14 1.73 1.69 10.67
CA GLY A 14 2.25 1.99 12.01
C GLY A 14 3.76 2.21 12.02
N ALA A 15 4.51 1.37 11.31
CA ALA A 15 5.96 1.50 11.17
C ALA A 15 6.35 2.83 10.50
N LEU A 16 5.61 3.25 9.47
CA LEU A 16 5.81 4.56 8.82
C LEU A 16 5.46 5.74 9.71
N CYS A 17 4.39 5.64 10.51
CA CYS A 17 4.01 6.67 11.46
C CYS A 17 5.17 7.00 12.43
N ILE A 18 5.99 5.99 12.77
CA ILE A 18 7.17 6.13 13.63
C ILE A 18 8.41 6.56 12.83
N MET A 19 8.76 5.83 11.77
CA MET A 19 10.03 6.02 11.05
C MET A 19 10.02 7.21 10.08
N HIS A 20 8.86 7.49 9.46
CA HIS A 20 8.70 8.52 8.43
C HIS A 20 7.40 9.34 8.63
N PRO A 21 7.27 10.11 9.73
CA PRO A 21 6.00 10.76 10.09
C PRO A 21 5.43 11.70 9.03
N LYS A 22 6.30 12.42 8.32
CA LYS A 22 5.88 13.32 7.22
C LYS A 22 5.27 12.56 6.04
N MET A 23 5.89 11.44 5.67
CA MET A 23 5.40 10.59 4.59
C MET A 23 4.08 9.94 4.99
N TYR A 24 3.98 9.48 6.25
CA TYR A 24 2.74 8.97 6.80
C TYR A 24 1.61 10.00 6.71
N LEU A 25 1.86 11.24 7.14
CA LEU A 25 0.86 12.31 7.10
C LEU A 25 0.36 12.59 5.69
N HIS A 26 1.28 12.74 4.72
CA HIS A 26 0.90 12.98 3.33
C HIS A 26 0.12 11.82 2.71
N GLY A 27 0.51 10.57 3.03
CA GLY A 27 -0.24 9.39 2.57
C GLY A 27 -1.64 9.31 3.18
N TRP A 28 -1.77 9.67 4.47
CA TRP A 28 -3.07 9.75 5.14
C TRP A 28 -3.97 10.84 4.54
N GLU A 29 -3.42 12.03 4.28
CA GLU A 29 -4.13 13.12 3.61
C GLU A 29 -4.64 12.70 2.23
N ALA A 30 -3.80 12.04 1.43
CA ALA A 30 -4.20 11.52 0.12
C ALA A 30 -5.34 10.49 0.22
N LEU A 31 -5.28 9.58 1.21
CA LEU A 31 -6.34 8.60 1.44
C LEU A 31 -7.67 9.27 1.83
N MET A 32 -7.64 10.32 2.66
CA MET A 32 -8.83 11.10 3.01
C MET A 32 -9.43 11.82 1.81
N GLN A 33 -8.59 12.41 0.96
CA GLN A 33 -9.04 13.04 -0.29
C GLN A 33 -9.70 12.01 -1.22
N LEU A 34 -9.11 10.84 -1.40
CA LEU A 34 -9.70 9.75 -2.18
C LEU A 34 -11.07 9.34 -1.63
N ARG A 35 -11.23 9.22 -0.31
CA ARG A 35 -12.53 8.92 0.31
C ARG A 35 -13.56 10.00 0.03
N SER A 36 -13.17 11.27 0.13
CA SER A 36 -14.05 12.39 -0.19
C SER A 36 -14.48 12.37 -1.67
N MET A 37 -13.55 12.09 -2.59
CA MET A 37 -13.84 11.97 -4.01
C MET A 37 -14.77 10.80 -4.33
N ALA A 38 -14.56 9.63 -3.70
CA ALA A 38 -15.43 8.46 -3.86
C ALA A 38 -16.89 8.76 -3.48
N VAL A 39 -17.09 9.54 -2.42
CA VAL A 39 -18.43 10.02 -2.02
C VAL A 39 -18.99 11.00 -3.03
N ALA A 40 -18.21 12.00 -3.44
CA ALA A 40 -18.63 13.01 -4.40
C ALA A 40 -19.03 12.42 -5.76
N TRP A 41 -18.32 11.38 -6.21
CA TRP A 41 -18.59 10.67 -7.46
C TRP A 41 -19.65 9.58 -7.34
N GLN A 42 -20.15 9.30 -6.13
CA GLN A 42 -21.04 8.18 -5.85
C GLN A 42 -20.46 6.83 -6.33
N ASP A 43 -19.14 6.70 -6.30
CA ASP A 43 -18.44 5.49 -6.69
C ASP A 43 -18.59 4.44 -5.58
N LYS A 44 -19.56 3.53 -5.77
CA LYS A 44 -19.90 2.50 -4.79
C LYS A 44 -18.77 1.52 -4.57
N ASP A 45 -18.01 1.21 -5.61
CA ASP A 45 -16.90 0.24 -5.52
C ASP A 45 -15.75 0.85 -4.73
N MET A 46 -15.39 2.10 -5.03
CA MET A 46 -14.37 2.83 -4.31
C MET A 46 -14.77 3.05 -2.85
N GLN A 47 -16.03 3.37 -2.57
CA GLN A 47 -16.54 3.50 -1.20
C GLN A 47 -16.52 2.16 -0.42
N ALA A 48 -16.70 1.02 -1.09
CA ALA A 48 -16.60 -0.29 -0.47
C ALA A 48 -15.14 -0.72 -0.22
N ILE A 49 -14.22 -0.33 -1.11
CA ILE A 49 -12.81 -0.76 -1.07
C ILE A 49 -11.97 0.11 -0.12
N LEU A 50 -12.12 1.44 -0.13
CA LEU A 50 -11.28 2.37 0.66
C LEU A 50 -11.31 2.19 2.20
N PRO A 51 -12.37 1.64 2.82
CA PRO A 51 -12.34 1.27 4.24
C PRO A 51 -11.40 0.09 4.52
N ILE A 52 -11.29 -0.85 3.57
CA ILE A 52 -10.46 -2.06 3.67
C ILE A 52 -9.03 -1.76 3.21
N TRP A 53 -8.87 -0.80 2.29
CA TRP A 53 -7.58 -0.27 1.85
C TRP A 53 -7.02 0.73 2.87
N ASN A 54 -6.41 0.21 3.94
CA ASN A 54 -5.75 0.97 5.01
C ASN A 54 -4.25 1.25 4.74
N SER A 55 -3.76 0.92 3.54
CA SER A 55 -2.39 1.20 3.15
C SER A 55 -2.28 2.64 2.63
N ILE A 56 -1.45 3.45 3.27
CA ILE A 56 -1.05 4.77 2.78
C ILE A 56 -0.05 4.70 1.61
N TYR A 57 0.34 3.49 1.18
CA TYR A 57 1.15 3.27 -0.01
C TYR A 57 0.26 3.28 -1.26
N SER A 58 0.68 4.00 -2.30
CA SER A 58 -0.06 4.07 -3.58
C SER A 58 0.33 2.99 -4.59
N SER A 59 1.34 2.16 -4.30
CA SER A 59 1.80 1.11 -5.22
C SER A 59 2.16 -0.16 -4.47
N MET A 60 1.38 -1.22 -4.70
CA MET A 60 1.76 -2.59 -4.37
C MET A 60 2.05 -3.30 -5.69
N SER A 61 3.27 -3.77 -5.87
CA SER A 61 3.64 -4.62 -7.00
C SER A 61 3.71 -6.06 -6.51
N LEU A 62 2.81 -6.92 -6.99
CA LEU A 62 2.83 -8.34 -6.68
C LEU A 62 3.83 -9.04 -7.61
N MET A 63 4.97 -9.46 -7.08
CA MET A 63 5.88 -10.36 -7.78
C MET A 63 5.52 -11.81 -7.45
N VAL A 64 4.85 -12.50 -8.36
CA VAL A 64 4.61 -13.95 -8.23
C VAL A 64 5.89 -14.68 -8.64
N ASN A 65 6.75 -14.91 -7.66
CA ASN A 65 8.13 -15.30 -7.93
C ASN A 65 8.39 -16.78 -7.62
N TRP A 66 8.26 -17.64 -8.63
CA TRP A 66 8.76 -19.02 -8.55
C TRP A 66 10.03 -19.24 -9.42
N LYS A 67 10.39 -18.28 -10.30
CA LYS A 67 11.46 -18.46 -11.29
C LYS A 67 12.22 -17.19 -11.71
N ALA A 68 11.99 -16.02 -11.12
CA ALA A 68 12.76 -14.85 -11.56
C ALA A 68 14.24 -15.03 -11.18
N PRO A 69 15.17 -14.89 -12.14
CA PRO A 69 16.59 -14.94 -11.84
C PRO A 69 16.99 -13.78 -10.91
N PRO A 70 18.11 -13.91 -10.18
CA PRO A 70 18.65 -12.83 -9.38
C PRO A 70 18.79 -11.56 -10.22
N HIS A 71 18.18 -10.48 -9.77
CA HIS A 71 18.27 -9.18 -10.42
C HIS A 71 18.26 -8.06 -9.36
N LYS A 72 18.68 -6.87 -9.78
CA LYS A 72 18.65 -5.66 -8.98
C LYS A 72 17.70 -4.69 -9.64
N ASP A 73 16.72 -4.18 -8.90
CA ASP A 73 15.87 -3.11 -9.43
C ASP A 73 16.72 -1.85 -9.62
N MET A 74 16.79 -1.38 -10.87
CA MET A 74 17.53 -0.17 -11.26
C MET A 74 16.62 1.06 -11.37
N ASN A 75 15.29 0.88 -11.27
CA ASN A 75 14.31 1.95 -11.42
C ASN A 75 13.91 2.61 -10.10
N GLY A 76 14.28 2.03 -8.96
CA GLY A 76 14.04 2.61 -7.64
C GLY A 76 14.74 3.95 -7.45
N ARG A 77 13.98 5.01 -7.17
CA ARG A 77 14.56 6.29 -6.71
C ARG A 77 15.00 6.14 -5.25
N LYS A 78 16.08 6.81 -4.83
CA LYS A 78 16.66 6.73 -3.47
C LYS A 78 15.68 7.01 -2.30
N VAL A 79 14.50 7.56 -2.57
CA VAL A 79 13.49 7.95 -1.58
C VAL A 79 12.30 6.98 -1.54
N TRP A 80 12.30 5.96 -2.41
CA TRP A 80 11.21 4.98 -2.47
C TRP A 80 11.50 3.83 -1.50
N LEU A 81 10.46 3.42 -0.78
CA LEU A 81 10.48 2.28 0.11
C LEU A 81 9.71 1.14 -0.57
N ASP A 82 10.43 0.15 -1.07
CA ASP A 82 9.82 -1.05 -1.62
C ASP A 82 9.71 -2.11 -0.52
N THR A 83 8.48 -2.54 -0.24
CA THR A 83 8.22 -3.64 0.68
C THR A 83 7.83 -4.87 -0.13
N LEU A 84 8.66 -5.91 -0.07
CA LEU A 84 8.37 -7.20 -0.69
C LEU A 84 7.62 -8.08 0.30
N LEU A 85 6.40 -8.50 -0.07
CA LEU A 85 5.66 -9.53 0.63
C LEU A 85 5.58 -10.77 -0.26
N THR A 86 6.05 -11.90 0.25
CA THR A 86 6.00 -13.17 -0.46
C THR A 86 4.87 -14.03 0.11
N VAL A 87 3.86 -14.36 -0.70
CA VAL A 87 2.66 -15.11 -0.27
C VAL A 87 2.70 -16.51 -0.89
N GLY A 88 2.73 -17.55 -0.05
CA GLY A 88 2.75 -18.95 -0.49
C GLY A 88 3.02 -19.92 0.66
N HIS A 89 2.78 -21.21 0.43
CA HIS A 89 3.31 -22.26 1.29
C HIS A 89 4.81 -22.40 1.02
N TYR A 90 5.62 -22.14 2.04
CA TYR A 90 7.05 -22.45 2.08
C TYR A 90 7.27 -23.75 2.83
#